data_AF-A0A971XDJ7-F1
#
_entry.id   AF-A0A971XDJ7-F1
#
_cell.length_a   1.000
_cell.length_b   1.000
_cell.length_c   1.000
_cell.angle_alpha   90.00
_cell.angle_beta   90.00
_cell.angle_gamma   90.00
#
_symmetry.space_group_name_H-M   'P 1'
#
loop_
_entity.id
_entity.type
_entity.pdbx_description
1 polymer ?
#
loop_
_entity_poly.entity_id
_entity_poly.type
_entity_poly.pdbx_seq_one_letter_code
_entity_poly.pdbx_strand_id
1 'polypeptide(L)'
;MKRYLKMIGLGVGLGIGFLIIQYVFKIEDSKMMNYYIVFGVIIIAIATVYSVIQMKKDMKLLQKFSDGISNRAVDGNLLSEVEEFENKKKSQPKVLNLVYINRSVYYGSLKKYDKALEELDKVEYKLLSRQNKLIYLNNKIEYLMEIEEDDLAKEVYKKNKSYIEQNIHLISSISGINFGKFEKMFE
;
A
#
# COMPACT_ATOMS: atom_id res chain seq x y z
N MET A 1 7.45 -8.47 -24.94
CA MET A 1 7.33 -7.10 -25.52
C MET A 1 7.26 -6.09 -24.38
N LYS A 2 8.28 -5.22 -24.24
CA LYS A 2 8.40 -4.31 -23.09
C LYS A 2 7.21 -3.31 -23.08
N ARG A 3 6.69 -2.97 -21.89
CA ARG A 3 5.48 -2.13 -21.69
C ARG A 3 5.46 -0.86 -22.55
N TYR A 4 6.62 -0.23 -22.79
CA TYR A 4 6.73 0.97 -23.60
C TYR A 4 6.40 0.75 -25.10
N LEU A 5 6.74 -0.40 -25.68
CA LEU A 5 6.42 -0.71 -27.08
C LEU A 5 4.90 -0.79 -27.31
N LYS A 6 4.16 -1.31 -26.33
CA LYS A 6 2.69 -1.34 -26.38
C LYS A 6 2.09 0.07 -26.29
N MET A 7 2.68 0.96 -25.46
CA MET A 7 2.24 2.36 -25.36
C MET A 7 2.50 3.14 -26.64
N ILE A 8 3.68 2.96 -27.26
CA ILE A 8 4.01 3.58 -28.55
C ILE A 8 3.05 3.07 -29.63
N GLY A 9 2.80 1.76 -29.69
CA GLY A 9 1.86 1.17 -30.64
C GLY A 9 0.44 1.71 -30.50
N LEU A 10 -0.06 1.88 -29.27
CA LEU A 10 -1.37 2.50 -29.01
C LEU A 10 -1.41 3.97 -29.44
N GLY A 11 -0.36 4.74 -29.16
CA GLY A 11 -0.28 6.14 -29.56
C GLY A 11 -0.28 6.31 -31.08
N VAL A 12 0.51 5.52 -31.80
CA VAL A 12 0.55 5.52 -33.27
C VAL A 12 -0.78 5.07 -33.86
N GLY A 13 -1.38 4.01 -33.32
CA GLY A 13 -2.69 3.51 -33.77
C GLY A 13 -3.81 4.55 -33.60
N LEU A 14 -3.84 5.25 -32.47
CA LEU A 14 -4.79 6.34 -32.24
C LEU A 14 -4.57 7.51 -33.21
N GLY A 15 -3.31 7.89 -33.46
CA GLY A 15 -2.98 8.96 -34.41
C GLY A 15 -3.42 8.63 -35.84
N ILE A 16 -3.15 7.42 -36.32
CA ILE A 16 -3.60 6.95 -37.64
C ILE A 16 -5.12 6.91 -37.71
N GLY A 17 -5.80 6.43 -36.66
CA GLY A 17 -7.26 6.41 -36.59
C GLY A 17 -7.88 7.79 -36.73
N PHE A 18 -7.31 8.80 -36.06
CA PHE A 18 -7.79 10.18 -36.19
C PHE A 18 -7.53 10.77 -37.58
N LEU A 19 -6.40 10.46 -38.23
CA LEU A 19 -6.14 10.88 -39.62
C LEU A 19 -7.17 10.30 -40.60
N ILE A 20 -7.56 9.04 -40.41
CA ILE A 20 -8.62 8.41 -41.22
C ILE A 20 -9.96 9.11 -40.98
N ILE A 21 -10.32 9.42 -39.73
CA ILE A 21 -11.54 10.15 -39.40
C ILE A 21 -11.53 11.54 -40.03
N GLN A 22 -10.43 12.28 -39.92
CA GLN A 22 -10.26 13.59 -40.54
C GLN A 22 -10.47 13.53 -42.06
N TYR A 23 -9.88 12.53 -42.71
CA TYR A 23 -9.98 12.33 -44.15
C TYR A 23 -11.41 11.96 -44.60
N VAL A 24 -12.05 11.00 -43.94
CA VAL A 24 -13.41 10.52 -44.30
C VAL A 24 -14.46 11.59 -44.06
N PHE A 25 -14.38 12.32 -42.94
CA PHE A 25 -15.37 13.34 -42.56
C PHE A 25 -15.02 14.75 -43.06
N LYS A 26 -13.89 14.91 -43.76
CA LYS A 26 -13.39 16.21 -44.28
C LYS A 26 -13.40 17.31 -43.22
N ILE A 27 -12.93 16.99 -42.02
CA ILE A 27 -12.91 17.94 -40.90
C ILE A 27 -11.81 18.97 -41.16
N GLU A 28 -12.15 20.25 -41.02
CA GLU A 28 -11.19 21.35 -41.16
C GLU A 28 -10.03 21.22 -40.15
N ASP A 29 -8.81 21.42 -40.65
CA ASP A 29 -7.58 21.32 -39.86
C ASP A 29 -7.59 22.22 -38.61
N SER A 30 -8.21 23.40 -38.72
CA SER A 30 -8.35 24.36 -37.63
C SER A 30 -9.21 23.85 -36.47
N LYS A 31 -10.16 22.95 -36.73
CA LYS A 31 -11.05 22.35 -35.72
C LYS A 31 -10.50 21.03 -35.18
N MET A 32 -9.66 20.33 -35.96
CA MET A 32 -9.08 19.05 -35.55
C MET A 32 -8.27 19.14 -34.26
N MET A 33 -7.48 20.20 -34.07
CA MET A 33 -6.71 20.39 -32.84
C MET A 33 -7.62 20.45 -31.60
N ASN A 34 -8.76 21.14 -31.69
CA ASN A 34 -9.73 21.21 -30.59
C ASN A 34 -10.33 19.83 -30.28
N TYR A 35 -10.63 19.02 -31.30
CA TYR A 35 -11.12 17.66 -31.09
C TYR A 35 -10.08 16.76 -30.42
N TYR A 36 -8.81 16.85 -30.81
CA TYR A 36 -7.72 16.12 -30.13
C TYR A 36 -7.63 16.49 -28.65
N ILE A 37 -7.69 17.79 -28.32
CA ILE A 37 -7.64 18.26 -26.94
C ILE A 37 -8.85 17.73 -26.15
N VAL A 38 -10.07 17.87 -26.69
CA VAL A 38 -11.30 17.40 -26.03
C VAL A 38 -11.26 15.89 -25.80
N PHE A 39 -10.89 15.11 -26.81
CA PHE A 39 -10.82 13.65 -26.71
C PHE A 39 -9.71 13.19 -25.75
N GLY A 40 -8.56 13.86 -25.77
CA GLY A 40 -7.47 13.63 -24.82
C GLY A 40 -7.91 13.87 -23.38
N VAL A 41 -8.60 15.00 -23.11
CA VAL A 41 -9.16 15.31 -21.79
C VAL A 41 -10.15 14.24 -21.35
N ILE A 42 -11.04 13.78 -22.24
CA ILE A 42 -12.02 12.72 -21.93
C ILE A 42 -11.33 11.41 -21.56
N ILE A 43 -10.32 10.97 -22.33
CA ILE A 43 -9.58 9.73 -22.03
C ILE A 43 -8.88 9.83 -20.66
N ILE A 44 -8.24 10.97 -20.37
CA ILE A 44 -7.58 11.20 -19.08
C ILE A 44 -8.60 11.17 -17.94
N ALA A 45 -9.76 11.80 -18.13
CA ALA A 45 -10.84 11.79 -17.15
C ALA A 45 -11.33 10.36 -16.87
N ILE A 46 -11.60 9.56 -17.90
CA ILE A 46 -12.03 8.17 -17.78
C ILE A 46 -10.97 7.34 -17.05
N ALA A 47 -9.69 7.46 -17.43
CA ALA A 47 -8.59 6.73 -16.80
C ALA A 47 -8.43 7.11 -15.32
N THR A 48 -8.63 8.38 -14.98
CA THR A 48 -8.58 8.88 -13.60
C THR A 48 -9.74 8.31 -12.79
N VAL A 49 -10.98 8.36 -13.31
CA VAL A 49 -12.16 7.80 -12.65
C VAL A 49 -11.99 6.30 -12.40
N TYR A 50 -11.53 5.56 -13.42
CA TYR A 50 -11.25 4.14 -13.29
C TYR A 50 -10.22 3.85 -12.18
N SER A 51 -9.14 4.64 -12.13
CA SER A 51 -8.10 4.49 -11.12
C SER A 51 -8.62 4.75 -9.70
N VAL A 52 -9.48 5.76 -9.53
CA VAL A 52 -10.12 6.07 -8.24
C VAL A 52 -11.07 4.94 -7.82
N ILE A 53 -11.84 4.37 -8.74
CA ILE A 53 -12.73 3.23 -8.45
C ILE A 53 -11.92 2.03 -7.96
N GLN A 54 -10.82 1.72 -8.64
CA GLN A 54 -9.95 0.62 -8.23
C GLN A 54 -9.32 0.88 -6.85
N MET A 55 -8.83 2.09 -6.60
CA MET A 55 -8.29 2.46 -5.30
C MET A 55 -9.33 2.29 -4.19
N LYS A 56 -10.58 2.68 -4.41
CA LYS A 56 -11.66 2.47 -3.43
C LYS A 56 -11.91 0.99 -3.16
N LYS A 57 -11.89 0.13 -4.19
CA LYS A 57 -12.06 -1.32 -4.03
C LYS A 57 -10.90 -1.92 -3.22
N ASP A 58 -9.68 -1.53 -3.56
CA ASP A 58 -8.46 -1.97 -2.88
C ASP A 58 -8.50 -1.58 -1.39
N MET A 59 -8.84 -0.32 -1.09
CA MET A 59 -8.96 0.18 0.28
C MET A 59 -10.05 -0.54 1.07
N LYS A 60 -11.20 -0.84 0.45
CA LYS A 60 -12.27 -1.62 1.10
C LYS A 60 -11.81 -3.02 1.48
N LEU A 61 -11.02 -3.69 0.64
CA LEU A 61 -10.48 -5.00 0.96
C LEU A 61 -9.51 -4.92 2.15
N LEU A 62 -8.57 -3.96 2.13
CA LEU A 62 -7.62 -3.77 3.22
C LEU A 62 -8.32 -3.37 4.54
N GLN A 63 -9.38 -2.57 4.46
CA GLN A 63 -10.21 -2.24 5.61
C GLN A 63 -10.96 -3.46 6.14
N LYS A 64 -11.61 -4.24 5.27
CA LYS A 64 -12.28 -5.50 5.66
C LYS A 64 -11.30 -6.46 6.35
N PHE A 65 -10.06 -6.54 5.85
CA PHE A 65 -9.02 -7.34 6.49
C PHE A 65 -8.64 -6.80 7.87
N SER A 66 -8.41 -5.48 7.98
CA SER A 66 -8.13 -4.81 9.26
C SER A 66 -9.26 -5.02 10.28
N ASP A 67 -10.51 -4.83 9.87
CA ASP A 67 -11.69 -5.03 10.73
C ASP A 67 -11.84 -6.51 11.11
N GLY A 68 -11.55 -7.41 10.18
CA GLY A 68 -11.49 -8.84 10.42
C GLY A 68 -10.47 -9.21 11.49
N ILE A 69 -9.29 -8.59 11.49
CA ILE A 69 -8.26 -8.80 12.52
C ILE A 69 -8.79 -8.35 13.88
N SER A 70 -9.31 -7.12 13.97
CA SER A 70 -9.84 -6.55 15.22
C SER A 70 -10.96 -7.40 15.82
N ASN A 71 -11.84 -7.94 14.98
CA ASN A 71 -12.97 -8.77 15.39
C ASN A 71 -12.65 -10.27 15.46
N ARG A 72 -11.38 -10.67 15.25
CA ARG A 72 -10.94 -12.08 15.14
C ARG A 72 -11.76 -12.91 14.15
N ALA A 73 -12.19 -12.28 13.06
CA ALA A 73 -13.06 -12.82 12.02
C ALA A 73 -12.36 -13.00 10.66
N VAL A 74 -11.02 -13.04 10.65
CA VAL A 74 -10.27 -13.38 9.43
C VAL A 74 -10.43 -14.87 9.14
N ASP A 75 -11.23 -15.19 8.13
CA ASP A 75 -11.35 -16.54 7.59
C ASP A 75 -10.36 -16.80 6.44
N GLY A 76 -10.32 -18.06 5.97
CA GLY A 76 -9.44 -18.45 4.87
C GLY A 76 -9.74 -17.74 3.56
N ASN A 77 -11.01 -17.41 3.29
CA ASN A 77 -11.39 -16.72 2.06
C ASN A 77 -10.85 -15.29 2.02
N LEU A 78 -10.98 -14.55 3.11
CA LEU A 78 -10.47 -13.19 3.23
C LEU A 78 -8.94 -13.16 3.14
N LEU A 79 -8.26 -14.16 3.73
CA LEU A 79 -6.81 -14.30 3.61
C LEU A 79 -6.39 -14.56 2.15
N SER A 80 -7.07 -15.47 1.45
CA SER A 80 -6.81 -15.73 0.03
C SER A 80 -7.07 -14.50 -0.86
N GLU A 81 -8.12 -13.71 -0.59
CA GLU A 81 -8.38 -12.45 -1.29
C GLU A 81 -7.21 -11.45 -1.12
N VAL A 82 -6.63 -11.37 0.08
CA VAL A 82 -5.47 -10.52 0.38
C VAL A 82 -4.20 -11.03 -0.32
N GLU A 83 -3.97 -12.34 -0.37
CA GLU A 83 -2.84 -12.94 -1.09
C GLU A 83 -2.94 -12.73 -2.61
N GLU A 84 -4.14 -12.87 -3.18
CA GLU A 84 -4.36 -12.52 -4.58
C GLU A 84 -4.13 -11.02 -4.84
N PHE A 85 -4.58 -10.16 -3.93
CA PHE A 85 -4.36 -8.73 -3.99
C PHE A 85 -2.87 -8.39 -3.98
N GLU A 86 -2.10 -9.00 -3.07
CA GLU A 86 -0.64 -8.88 -3.01
C GLU A 86 -0.01 -9.21 -4.38
N ASN A 87 -0.42 -10.35 -4.97
CA ASN A 87 0.06 -10.78 -6.26
C ASN A 87 -0.25 -9.80 -7.40
N LYS A 88 -1.44 -9.19 -7.38
CA LYS A 88 -1.86 -8.17 -8.36
C LYS A 88 -1.10 -6.84 -8.17
N LYS A 89 -0.62 -6.55 -6.96
CA LYS A 89 0.02 -5.28 -6.58
C LYS A 89 1.53 -5.38 -6.40
N LYS A 90 2.19 -6.47 -6.86
CA LYS A 90 3.65 -6.69 -6.75
C LYS A 90 4.52 -5.50 -7.16
N SER A 91 4.08 -4.68 -8.11
CA SER A 91 4.82 -3.49 -8.57
C SER A 91 4.52 -2.20 -7.78
N GLN A 92 3.78 -2.29 -6.67
CA GLN A 92 3.31 -1.15 -5.88
C GLN A 92 3.78 -1.29 -4.42
N PRO A 93 5.07 -1.04 -4.14
CA PRO A 93 5.68 -1.39 -2.85
C PRO A 93 5.04 -0.68 -1.65
N LYS A 94 4.56 0.56 -1.82
CA LYS A 94 3.81 1.27 -0.77
C LYS A 94 2.52 0.55 -0.35
N VAL A 95 1.83 -0.08 -1.30
CA VAL A 95 0.59 -0.83 -1.05
C VAL A 95 0.92 -2.16 -0.38
N LEU A 96 1.96 -2.85 -0.86
CA LEU A 96 2.42 -4.11 -0.27
C LEU A 96 2.86 -3.94 1.19
N ASN A 97 3.53 -2.84 1.51
CA ASN A 97 3.89 -2.52 2.90
C ASN A 97 2.68 -2.52 3.84
N LEU A 98 1.51 -2.01 3.40
CA LEU A 98 0.29 -2.04 4.19
C LEU A 98 -0.22 -3.48 4.39
N VAL A 99 -0.14 -4.30 3.33
CA VAL A 99 -0.53 -5.72 3.39
C VAL A 99 0.34 -6.46 4.40
N TYR A 100 1.66 -6.30 4.33
CA TYR A 100 2.61 -6.97 5.22
C TYR A 100 2.44 -6.54 6.68
N ILE A 101 2.25 -5.23 6.94
CA ILE A 101 1.98 -4.74 8.30
C ILE A 101 0.66 -5.32 8.82
N ASN A 102 -0.41 -5.35 8.04
CA ASN A 102 -1.67 -5.90 8.51
C ASN A 102 -1.58 -7.42 8.71
N ARG A 103 -0.86 -8.14 7.83
CA ARG A 103 -0.67 -9.59 7.95
C ARG A 103 0.23 -9.95 9.13
N SER A 104 1.21 -9.11 9.49
CA SER A 104 1.97 -9.30 10.72
C SER A 104 1.10 -9.14 11.96
N VAL A 105 0.20 -8.15 12.00
CA VAL A 105 -0.78 -8.00 13.09
C VAL A 105 -1.71 -9.22 13.16
N TYR A 106 -2.18 -9.73 12.03
CA TYR A 106 -2.96 -10.96 11.98
C TYR A 106 -2.21 -12.13 12.63
N TYR A 107 -0.96 -12.40 12.23
CA TYR A 107 -0.17 -13.49 12.83
C TYR A 107 0.18 -13.25 14.30
N GLY A 108 0.45 -11.99 14.69
CA GLY A 108 0.64 -11.60 16.09
C GLY A 108 -0.62 -11.87 16.93
N SER A 109 -1.81 -11.61 16.39
CA SER A 109 -3.08 -11.94 17.08
C SER A 109 -3.27 -13.44 17.30
N LEU A 110 -2.63 -14.27 16.47
CA LEU A 110 -2.61 -15.73 16.60
C LEU A 110 -1.43 -16.25 17.43
N LYS A 111 -0.64 -15.35 18.05
CA LYS A 111 0.60 -15.64 18.77
C LYS A 111 1.66 -16.37 17.93
N LYS A 112 1.62 -16.19 16.61
CA LYS A 112 2.62 -16.72 15.67
C LYS A 112 3.67 -15.64 15.40
N TYR A 113 4.42 -15.28 16.44
CA TYR A 113 5.29 -14.11 16.42
C TYR A 113 6.44 -14.22 15.40
N ASP A 114 7.01 -15.42 15.20
CA ASP A 114 8.01 -15.66 14.15
C ASP A 114 7.47 -15.30 12.77
N LYS A 115 6.26 -15.78 12.43
CA LYS A 115 5.60 -15.47 11.17
C LYS A 115 5.24 -13.99 11.05
N ALA A 116 4.87 -13.37 12.17
CA ALA A 116 4.58 -11.94 12.19
C ALA A 116 5.85 -11.12 11.87
N LEU A 117 7.01 -11.53 12.39
CA LEU A 117 8.31 -10.92 12.09
C LEU A 117 8.73 -11.17 10.63
N GLU A 118 8.55 -12.39 10.11
CA GLU A 118 8.79 -12.70 8.68
C GLU A 118 7.99 -11.78 7.76
N GLU A 119 6.76 -11.44 8.12
CA GLU A 119 5.95 -10.47 7.38
C GLU A 119 6.51 -9.05 7.48
N LEU A 120 6.91 -8.62 8.68
CA LEU A 120 7.54 -7.32 8.86
C LEU A 120 8.87 -7.20 8.10
N ASP A 121 9.63 -8.26 7.94
CA ASP A 121 10.90 -8.23 7.20
C ASP A 121 10.72 -8.04 5.68
N LYS A 122 9.52 -8.27 5.15
CA LYS A 122 9.17 -7.96 3.75
C LYS A 122 8.90 -6.46 3.53
N VAL A 123 8.77 -5.67 4.60
CA VAL A 123 8.40 -4.25 4.52
C VAL A 123 9.57 -3.38 4.07
N GLU A 124 9.37 -2.60 3.01
CA GLU A 124 10.32 -1.56 2.62
C GLU A 124 10.19 -0.33 3.53
N TYR A 125 10.88 -0.35 4.68
CA TYR A 125 10.77 0.67 5.75
C TYR A 125 10.90 2.12 5.27
N LYS A 126 11.79 2.38 4.31
CA LYS A 126 12.02 3.73 3.74
C LYS A 126 10.78 4.31 3.04
N LEU A 127 9.87 3.46 2.56
CA LEU A 127 8.66 3.86 1.83
C LEU A 127 7.44 4.04 2.74
N LEU A 128 7.56 3.75 4.03
CA LEU A 128 6.48 3.91 4.99
C LEU A 128 6.17 5.38 5.27
N SER A 129 4.88 5.68 5.42
CA SER A 129 4.41 6.94 5.99
C SER A 129 4.88 7.06 7.45
N ARG A 130 4.84 8.28 7.98
CA ARG A 130 5.25 8.54 9.37
C ARG A 130 4.49 7.66 10.38
N GLN A 131 3.17 7.57 10.23
CA GLN A 131 2.32 6.75 11.07
C GLN A 131 2.64 5.25 10.94
N ASN A 132 2.83 4.76 9.72
CA ASN A 132 3.08 3.33 9.49
C ASN A 132 4.47 2.90 9.98
N LYS A 133 5.46 3.80 10.03
CA LYS A 133 6.75 3.51 10.66
C LYS A 133 6.60 3.26 12.15
N LEU A 134 5.77 4.02 12.84
CA LEU A 134 5.52 3.80 14.27
C LEU A 134 4.82 2.46 14.52
N ILE A 135 3.80 2.14 13.73
CA ILE A 135 3.11 0.85 13.82
C ILE A 135 4.08 -0.30 13.55
N TYR A 136 4.89 -0.19 12.49
CA TYR A 136 5.94 -1.15 12.17
C TYR A 136 6.91 -1.36 13.34
N LEU A 137 7.45 -0.28 13.89
CA LEU A 137 8.43 -0.35 14.99
C LEU A 137 7.80 -0.93 16.25
N ASN A 138 6.57 -0.51 16.60
CA ASN A 138 5.84 -1.07 17.74
C ASN A 138 5.75 -2.59 17.62
N ASN A 139 5.17 -3.04 16.51
CA ASN A 139 4.91 -4.45 16.30
C ASN A 139 6.22 -5.25 16.25
N LYS A 140 7.27 -4.72 15.61
CA LYS A 140 8.58 -5.38 15.57
C LYS A 140 9.18 -5.54 16.95
N ILE A 141 9.19 -4.49 17.77
CA ILE A 141 9.72 -4.55 19.14
C ILE A 141 8.88 -5.51 19.98
N GLU A 142 7.54 -5.38 19.92
CA GLU A 142 6.62 -6.25 20.66
C GLU A 142 6.83 -7.73 20.32
N TYR A 143 6.89 -8.09 19.03
CA TYR A 143 7.06 -9.48 18.63
C TYR A 143 8.44 -10.03 18.96
N LEU A 144 9.51 -9.22 18.89
CA LEU A 144 10.85 -9.63 19.34
C LEU A 144 10.86 -9.97 20.83
N MET A 145 10.19 -9.17 21.66
CA MET A 145 10.08 -9.45 23.09
C MET A 145 9.27 -10.72 23.37
N GLU A 146 8.18 -10.96 22.63
CA GLU A 146 7.36 -12.17 22.81
C GLU A 146 8.09 -13.46 22.42
N ILE A 147 9.16 -13.38 21.61
CA ILE A 147 10.05 -14.52 21.31
C ILE A 147 11.35 -14.49 22.12
N GLU A 148 11.42 -13.69 23.18
CA GLU A 148 12.57 -13.57 24.10
C GLU A 148 13.87 -13.05 23.43
N GLU A 149 13.76 -12.38 22.29
CA GLU A 149 14.87 -11.71 21.58
C GLU A 149 15.05 -10.26 22.08
N ASP A 150 15.16 -10.10 23.40
CA ASP A 150 15.15 -8.79 24.09
C ASP A 150 16.30 -7.86 23.64
N ASP A 151 17.47 -8.41 23.33
CA ASP A 151 18.62 -7.63 22.89
C ASP A 151 18.39 -7.02 21.50
N LEU A 152 17.75 -7.76 20.60
CA LEU A 152 17.34 -7.24 19.29
C LEU A 152 16.23 -6.20 19.45
N ALA A 153 15.25 -6.44 20.34
CA ALA A 153 14.20 -5.46 20.65
C ALA A 153 14.81 -4.13 21.15
N LYS A 154 15.78 -4.20 22.06
CA LYS A 154 16.55 -3.05 22.56
C LYS A 154 17.29 -2.33 21.45
N GLU A 155 17.95 -3.07 20.55
CA GLU A 155 18.68 -2.48 19.42
C GLU A 155 17.73 -1.70 18.51
N VAL A 156 16.61 -2.32 18.12
CA VAL A 156 15.59 -1.68 17.27
C VAL A 156 15.05 -0.41 17.93
N TYR A 157 14.74 -0.46 19.23
CA TYR A 157 14.29 0.70 19.99
C TYR A 157 15.34 1.82 19.99
N LYS A 158 16.56 1.53 20.45
CA LYS A 158 17.65 2.53 20.56
C LYS A 158 17.96 3.19 19.23
N LYS A 159 18.02 2.41 18.14
CA LYS A 159 18.28 2.92 16.79
C LYS A 159 17.20 3.88 16.29
N ASN A 160 15.97 3.74 16.78
CA ASN A 160 14.82 4.54 16.35
C ASN A 160 14.28 5.47 17.44
N LYS A 161 14.97 5.60 18.59
CA LYS A 161 14.50 6.32 19.79
C LYS A 161 14.03 7.73 19.48
N SER A 162 14.89 8.55 18.86
CA SER A 162 14.56 9.93 18.50
C SER A 162 13.32 10.03 17.60
N TYR A 163 13.15 9.08 16.68
CA TYR A 163 11.98 9.04 15.81
C TYR A 163 10.70 8.68 16.57
N ILE A 164 10.78 7.70 17.48
CA ILE A 164 9.64 7.27 18.30
C ILE A 164 9.20 8.43 19.20
N GLU A 165 10.12 9.03 19.94
CA GLU A 165 9.84 10.13 20.89
C GLU A 165 9.19 11.33 20.20
N GLN A 166 9.72 11.76 19.05
CA GLN A 166 9.17 12.90 18.30
C GLN A 166 7.75 12.66 17.79
N ASN A 167 7.35 11.41 17.60
CA ASN A 167 6.10 11.06 16.95
C ASN A 167 5.14 10.27 17.87
N ILE A 168 5.47 10.10 19.16
CA ILE A 168 4.66 9.35 20.12
C ILE A 168 3.26 9.94 20.32
N HIS A 169 3.09 11.25 20.11
CA HIS A 169 1.78 11.91 20.14
C HIS A 169 0.84 11.46 19.02
N LEU A 170 1.36 10.89 17.91
CA LEU A 170 0.54 10.33 16.83
C LEU A 170 -0.08 8.98 17.21
N ILE A 171 0.28 8.44 18.37
CA ILE A 171 -0.08 7.09 18.82
C ILE A 171 -1.32 7.11 19.70
N SER A 172 -1.58 8.20 20.42
CA SER A 172 -2.80 8.36 21.24
C SER A 172 -4.10 8.32 20.41
N SER A 173 -4.01 8.51 19.08
CA SER A 173 -5.13 8.38 18.15
C SER A 173 -5.24 6.99 17.50
N ILE A 174 -4.27 6.09 17.73
CA ILE A 174 -4.24 4.73 17.17
C ILE A 174 -4.46 3.77 18.35
N SER A 175 -5.69 3.29 18.49
CA SER A 175 -6.10 2.37 19.56
C SER A 175 -5.15 1.17 19.68
N GLY A 176 -4.49 1.02 20.83
CA GLY A 176 -3.83 -0.22 21.24
C GLY A 176 -2.30 -0.21 21.34
N ILE A 177 -1.62 0.88 20.94
CA ILE A 177 -0.15 0.96 21.00
C ILE A 177 0.29 1.70 22.28
N ASN A 178 1.02 1.03 23.18
CA ASN A 178 1.52 1.63 24.43
C ASN A 178 3.05 1.62 24.50
N PHE A 179 3.68 2.65 23.93
CA PHE A 179 5.14 2.81 23.96
C PHE A 179 5.72 3.10 25.35
N GLY A 180 4.91 3.60 26.29
CA GLY A 180 5.33 3.80 27.68
C GLY A 180 5.68 2.50 28.41
N LYS A 181 5.22 1.35 27.89
CA LYS A 181 5.67 0.02 28.35
C LYS A 181 7.15 -0.22 27.96
N PHE A 182 7.57 0.19 26.76
CA PHE A 182 8.93 -0.06 26.27
C PHE A 182 9.98 0.84 26.93
N GLU A 183 9.67 2.12 27.19
CA GLU A 183 10.57 3.01 27.94
C GLU A 183 10.93 2.41 29.30
N LYS A 184 9.92 1.94 30.05
CA LYS A 184 10.12 1.35 31.38
C LYS A 184 10.78 -0.04 31.37
N MET A 185 10.77 -0.75 30.24
CA MET A 185 11.37 -2.09 30.13
C MET A 185 12.87 -2.03 29.77
N PHE A 186 13.39 -0.86 29.39
CA PHE A 186 14.78 -0.68 28.97
C PHE A 186 15.56 0.36 29.78
N GLU A 187 14.97 0.87 30.87
CA GLU A 187 15.63 1.57 31.98
C GLU A 187 16.16 0.57 33.01
#